data_AF-A0A7C3ELF8-F1
#
_entry.id   AF-A0A7C3ELF8-F1
#
_cell.length_a   1.000
_cell.length_b   1.000
_cell.length_c   1.000
_cell.angle_alpha   90.00
_cell.angle_beta   90.00
_cell.angle_gamma   90.00
#
_symmetry.space_group_name_H-M   'P 1'
#
loop_
_entity.id
_entity.type
_entity.pdbx_description
1 polymer ?
#
loop_
_entity_poly.entity_id
_entity_poly.type
_entity_poly.pdbx_seq_one_letter_code
_entity_poly.pdbx_strand_id
1 'polypeptide(L)'
;MAKLTIDNRPIEVPPGATVLEAARALGIEIPTLCHLDGFEHSTSCFVCVVKVKGKPGLVPSCATVATDGMEIESESAEVRDARKMALELLLSDHLGDCIGPCHAVCPAHMNIPLMIRQIAAGRLRDAVVTVKEHIPLPSVLGRICPAPCEKGCRRGQHDAPLSICLLKRIVGDADLAAPEPWLPERKPSTGRRVAIVGAGPAGLSAAWYLLRDGHAVTLFDDHAKPGGMLQYAVPEEKLPRAALDAEIALITRLGAEVRLGKRVECIAELRGDSDAVLIAAGELRPGDAARLGLPASKTGVEADRETLATPVRGVFAAGGAIRPQKMAVRSVADGRAAAASIAAFLSAPSVVGGVSTRRESSRDGDVPPTVSVTRHDFSTHIGKLREGEMPVFLAEATDSPRVEPASGAAAGFTEGEARREALRCLHCDCRKPGACRLRRWSAALDASPSRFKAERRNFVQHRQHGLILYEPGKCIRCGLCIQVCARAKEELGLTFIGRGFDVVVGVPFERSIAEGLRKAARDCAAACPTGALALREGEDPSPPR
;
A
#
# COMPACT_ATOMS: atom_id res chain seq x y z
N MET A 1 7.55 -28.15 33.81
CA MET A 1 7.37 -26.95 32.97
C MET A 1 8.68 -26.18 32.99
N ALA A 2 8.99 -25.40 31.97
CA ALA A 2 10.20 -24.56 31.94
C ALA A 2 9.84 -23.12 32.29
N LYS A 3 10.57 -22.49 33.22
CA LYS A 3 10.42 -21.08 33.57
C LYS A 3 11.51 -20.26 32.89
N LEU A 4 11.12 -19.22 32.16
CA LEU A 4 12.04 -18.36 31.42
C LEU A 4 11.52 -16.91 31.41
N THR A 5 12.38 -15.98 31.02
CA THR A 5 12.00 -14.57 30.81
C THR A 5 12.28 -14.16 29.38
N ILE A 6 11.33 -13.47 28.74
CA ILE A 6 11.50 -12.86 27.41
C ILE A 6 11.25 -11.36 27.55
N ASP A 7 12.27 -10.55 27.24
CA ASP A 7 12.22 -9.09 27.39
C ASP A 7 11.73 -8.67 28.78
N ASN A 8 12.34 -9.26 29.82
CA ASN A 8 12.02 -9.08 31.25
C ASN A 8 10.61 -9.53 31.68
N ARG A 9 9.86 -10.22 30.82
CA ARG A 9 8.54 -10.76 31.13
C ARG A 9 8.65 -12.26 31.44
N PRO A 10 8.32 -12.70 32.67
CA PRO A 10 8.39 -14.11 33.04
C PRO A 10 7.26 -14.92 32.41
N ILE A 11 7.55 -16.16 32.03
CA ILE A 11 6.56 -17.14 31.59
C ILE A 11 6.96 -18.57 31.96
N GLU A 12 5.94 -19.42 32.12
CA GLU A 12 6.08 -20.85 32.31
C GLU A 12 5.41 -21.58 31.13
N VAL A 13 6.14 -22.50 30.49
CA VAL A 13 5.68 -23.23 29.30
C VAL A 13 5.82 -24.75 29.47
N PRO A 14 4.98 -25.54 28.78
CA PRO A 14 5.07 -27.00 28.84
C PRO A 14 6.44 -27.50 28.32
N PRO A 15 6.92 -28.66 28.81
CA PRO A 15 8.15 -29.27 28.30
C PRO A 15 8.11 -29.47 26.79
N GLY A 16 9.21 -29.14 26.11
CA GLY A 16 9.32 -29.25 24.65
C GLY A 16 8.83 -28.02 23.88
N ALA A 17 8.18 -27.05 24.54
CA ALA A 17 7.84 -25.78 23.90
C ALA A 17 9.09 -25.02 23.44
N THR A 18 8.98 -24.33 22.32
CA THR A 18 10.02 -23.48 21.75
C THR A 18 9.99 -22.07 22.35
N VAL A 19 11.09 -21.33 22.20
CA VAL A 19 11.13 -19.91 22.58
C VAL A 19 10.12 -19.08 21.79
N LEU A 20 9.84 -19.43 20.53
CA LEU A 20 8.81 -18.77 19.72
C LEU A 20 7.41 -18.99 20.30
N GLU A 21 7.08 -20.21 20.73
CA GLU A 21 5.79 -20.52 21.36
C GLU A 21 5.64 -19.79 22.70
N ALA A 22 6.71 -19.72 23.49
CA ALA A 22 6.75 -18.94 24.72
C ALA A 22 6.52 -17.43 24.46
N ALA A 23 7.17 -16.86 23.43
CA ALA A 23 6.97 -15.47 23.05
C ALA A 23 5.52 -15.18 22.63
N ARG A 24 4.93 -16.06 21.81
CA ARG A 24 3.52 -15.97 21.38
C ARG A 24 2.56 -16.00 22.57
N ALA A 25 2.80 -16.86 23.55
CA ALA A 25 1.98 -16.93 24.76
C ALA A 25 2.04 -15.63 25.61
N LEU A 26 3.12 -14.85 25.49
CA LEU A 26 3.23 -13.50 26.08
C LEU A 26 2.64 -12.38 25.20
N GLY A 27 2.18 -12.69 24.00
CA GLY A 27 1.80 -11.69 23.00
C GLY A 27 2.99 -10.95 22.38
N ILE A 28 4.21 -11.48 22.48
CA ILE A 28 5.40 -10.93 21.84
C ILE A 28 5.48 -11.48 20.41
N GLU A 29 5.43 -10.59 19.43
CA GLU A 29 5.45 -10.97 18.01
C GLU A 29 6.89 -11.10 17.49
N ILE A 30 7.45 -12.31 17.54
CA ILE A 30 8.72 -12.61 16.87
C ILE A 30 8.47 -12.91 15.38
N PRO A 31 9.12 -12.18 14.45
CA PRO A 31 8.87 -12.33 13.03
C PRO A 31 9.37 -13.67 12.50
N THR A 32 8.57 -14.27 11.63
CA THR A 32 8.86 -15.56 11.00
C THR A 32 8.42 -15.52 9.54
N LEU A 33 9.12 -16.27 8.68
CA LEU A 33 8.75 -16.48 7.27
C LEU A 33 8.59 -17.97 6.95
N CYS A 34 9.56 -18.79 7.36
CA CYS A 34 9.61 -20.23 7.09
C CYS A 34 8.92 -21.10 8.17
N HIS A 35 8.09 -20.50 9.01
CA HIS A 35 7.38 -21.18 10.10
C HIS A 35 5.91 -21.38 9.74
N LEU A 36 5.41 -22.59 9.98
CA LEU A 36 4.01 -22.98 9.90
C LEU A 36 3.71 -23.97 11.04
N ASP A 37 2.62 -23.75 11.77
CA ASP A 37 2.29 -24.55 12.95
C ASP A 37 2.00 -26.01 12.55
N GLY A 38 2.55 -26.98 13.31
CA GLY A 38 2.42 -28.41 13.02
C GLY A 38 3.32 -28.91 11.88
N PHE A 39 4.35 -28.15 11.50
CA PHE A 39 5.35 -28.51 10.50
C PHE A 39 6.76 -28.39 11.08
N GLU A 40 7.76 -29.03 10.45
CA GLU A 40 9.14 -29.00 10.92
C GLU A 40 9.79 -27.63 10.73
N HIS A 41 10.62 -27.25 11.70
CA HIS A 41 11.28 -25.96 11.74
C HIS A 41 12.49 -25.91 10.81
N SER A 42 12.37 -25.27 9.64
CA SER A 42 13.50 -25.21 8.71
C SER A 42 14.62 -24.26 9.12
N THR A 43 14.35 -23.28 9.98
CA THR A 43 15.28 -22.20 10.43
C THR A 43 15.91 -21.35 9.30
N SER A 44 15.62 -21.67 8.04
CA SER A 44 16.25 -21.12 6.82
C SER A 44 16.13 -19.60 6.66
N CYS A 45 15.04 -18.99 7.14
CA CYS A 45 14.84 -17.55 6.93
C CYS A 45 15.64 -16.66 7.88
N PHE A 46 16.11 -17.18 9.03
CA PHE A 46 16.81 -16.43 10.08
C PHE A 46 16.10 -15.17 10.63
N VAL A 47 14.84 -14.90 10.25
CA VAL A 47 14.11 -13.73 10.73
C VAL A 47 13.63 -13.90 12.18
N CYS A 48 13.51 -15.15 12.67
CA CYS A 48 13.04 -15.43 14.03
C CYS A 48 14.14 -15.41 15.10
N VAL A 49 15.34 -14.93 14.78
CA VAL A 49 16.46 -14.95 15.71
C VAL A 49 16.18 -14.11 16.96
N VAL A 50 16.72 -14.58 18.08
CA VAL A 50 16.71 -13.93 19.40
C VAL A 50 18.07 -14.14 20.05
N LYS A 51 18.37 -13.32 21.06
CA LYS A 51 19.56 -13.47 21.89
C LYS A 51 19.21 -14.21 23.16
N VAL A 52 20.03 -15.18 23.54
CA VAL A 52 19.92 -15.89 24.82
C VAL A 52 21.12 -15.49 25.65
N LYS A 53 20.89 -14.95 26.85
CA LYS A 53 21.95 -14.53 27.75
C LYS A 53 22.88 -15.72 28.06
N GLY A 54 24.19 -15.48 28.02
CA GLY A 54 25.21 -16.50 28.26
C GLY A 54 25.46 -17.47 27.09
N LYS A 55 24.71 -17.39 25.98
CA LYS A 55 25.03 -18.12 24.74
C LYS A 55 25.75 -17.22 23.74
N PRO A 56 26.76 -17.73 23.02
CA PRO A 56 27.39 -16.98 21.95
C PRO A 56 26.44 -16.90 20.74
N GLY A 57 26.32 -15.68 20.18
CA GLY A 57 25.52 -15.43 18.97
C GLY A 57 24.00 -15.46 19.18
N LEU A 58 23.28 -15.35 18.06
CA LEU A 58 21.83 -15.38 18.04
C LEU A 58 21.32 -16.78 17.68
N VAL A 59 20.19 -17.18 18.24
CA VAL A 59 19.58 -18.49 17.99
C VAL A 59 18.19 -18.34 17.37
N PRO A 60 17.76 -19.26 16.50
CA PRO A 60 16.41 -19.24 15.96
C PRO A 60 15.39 -19.60 17.06
N SER A 61 14.52 -18.66 17.43
CA SER A 61 13.49 -18.90 18.45
C SER A 61 12.53 -20.04 18.10
N CYS A 62 12.30 -20.28 16.80
CA CYS A 62 11.39 -21.31 16.34
C CYS A 62 11.89 -22.75 16.53
N ALA A 63 13.20 -22.97 16.68
CA ALA A 63 13.77 -24.30 16.88
C ALA A 63 14.43 -24.45 18.26
N THR A 64 14.63 -23.35 18.98
CA THR A 64 15.24 -23.36 20.31
C THR A 64 14.19 -23.80 21.33
N VAL A 65 14.39 -24.96 21.95
CA VAL A 65 13.56 -25.46 23.06
C VAL A 65 13.77 -24.56 24.29
N ALA A 66 12.67 -24.12 24.90
CA ALA A 66 12.68 -23.35 26.13
C ALA A 66 13.13 -24.25 27.29
N THR A 67 14.18 -23.85 27.99
CA THR A 67 14.69 -24.53 29.20
C THR A 67 14.58 -23.60 30.40
N ASP A 68 14.57 -24.20 31.59
CA ASP A 68 14.49 -23.46 32.84
C ASP A 68 15.65 -22.46 32.99
N GLY A 69 15.34 -21.26 33.48
CA GLY A 69 16.31 -20.19 33.70
C GLY A 69 16.77 -19.45 32.44
N MET A 70 16.20 -19.71 31.26
CA MET A 70 16.55 -18.95 30.06
C MET A 70 16.15 -17.47 30.19
N GLU A 71 17.08 -16.58 29.83
CA GLU A 71 16.82 -15.14 29.66
C GLU A 71 16.96 -14.80 28.17
N ILE A 72 15.87 -14.33 27.55
CA ILE A 72 15.78 -14.05 26.11
C ILE A 72 15.60 -12.54 25.90
N GLU A 73 16.40 -11.98 24.99
CA GLU A 73 16.17 -10.64 24.42
C GLU A 73 15.70 -10.81 22.96
N SER A 74 14.53 -10.29 22.65
CA SER A 74 13.92 -10.43 21.32
C SER A 74 13.95 -9.14 20.50
N GLU A 75 14.16 -7.99 21.14
CA GLU A 75 14.10 -6.65 20.51
C GLU A 75 15.38 -5.81 20.68
N SER A 76 16.49 -6.40 21.11
CA SER A 76 17.77 -5.68 21.18
C SER A 76 18.25 -5.22 19.80
N ALA A 77 19.07 -4.17 19.75
CA ALA A 77 19.58 -3.61 18.50
C ALA A 77 20.30 -4.68 17.64
N GLU A 78 21.10 -5.54 18.28
CA GLU A 78 21.77 -6.68 17.65
C GLU A 78 20.77 -7.63 16.97
N VAL A 79 19.68 -7.99 17.66
CA VAL A 79 18.65 -8.87 17.10
C VAL A 79 17.95 -8.19 15.93
N ARG A 80 17.56 -6.92 16.08
CA ARG A 80 16.88 -6.16 15.01
C ARG A 80 17.76 -6.02 13.76
N ASP A 81 19.04 -5.73 13.93
CA ASP A 81 20.01 -5.63 12.84
C ASP A 81 20.22 -6.97 12.13
N ALA A 82 20.31 -8.07 12.88
CA ALA A 82 20.42 -9.41 12.30
C ALA A 82 19.16 -9.81 11.51
N ARG A 83 17.97 -9.51 12.03
CA ARG A 83 16.70 -9.76 11.32
C ARG A 83 16.60 -8.92 10.04
N LYS A 84 16.96 -7.63 10.13
CA LYS A 84 17.01 -6.72 8.96
C LYS A 84 17.97 -7.27 7.90
N MET A 85 19.17 -7.67 8.30
CA MET A 85 20.17 -8.28 7.43
C MET A 85 19.62 -9.53 6.73
N ALA A 86 18.97 -10.43 7.48
CA ALA A 86 18.39 -11.64 6.93
C ALA A 86 17.33 -11.33 5.86
N LEU A 87 16.47 -10.34 6.10
CA LEU A 87 15.48 -9.88 5.11
C LEU A 87 16.14 -9.30 3.86
N GLU A 88 17.19 -8.48 4.01
CA GLU A 88 17.92 -7.87 2.89
C GLU A 88 18.64 -8.92 2.04
N LEU A 89 19.17 -9.98 2.65
CA LEU A 89 19.73 -11.14 1.94
C LEU A 89 18.64 -11.93 1.21
N LEU A 90 17.47 -12.15 1.81
CA LEU A 90 16.35 -12.80 1.13
C LEU A 90 15.83 -11.97 -0.05
N LEU A 91 15.92 -10.63 0.04
CA LEU A 91 15.53 -9.71 -1.01
C LEU A 91 16.55 -9.59 -2.14
N SER A 92 17.81 -9.97 -1.92
CA SER A 92 18.89 -9.75 -2.90
C SER A 92 18.66 -10.49 -4.23
N ASP A 93 17.97 -11.63 -4.19
CA ASP A 93 17.59 -12.45 -5.35
C ASP A 93 16.07 -12.39 -5.61
N HIS A 94 15.34 -11.49 -4.95
CA HIS A 94 13.89 -11.37 -5.13
C HIS A 94 13.58 -10.67 -6.46
N LEU A 95 12.97 -11.41 -7.39
CA LEU A 95 12.58 -10.94 -8.71
C LEU A 95 11.05 -10.90 -8.85
N GLY A 96 10.50 -9.70 -8.68
CA GLY A 96 9.07 -9.42 -8.80
C GLY A 96 8.77 -7.97 -8.40
N ASP A 97 7.73 -7.36 -8.95
CA ASP A 97 7.23 -6.09 -8.42
C ASP A 97 6.27 -6.37 -7.26
N CYS A 98 6.49 -5.79 -6.08
CA CYS A 98 5.52 -5.94 -4.99
C CYS A 98 4.24 -5.16 -5.31
N ILE A 99 4.40 -3.94 -5.82
CA ILE A 99 3.32 -3.09 -6.33
C ILE A 99 3.53 -2.84 -7.82
N GLY A 100 2.45 -2.87 -8.60
CA GLY A 100 2.54 -2.67 -10.04
C GLY A 100 3.13 -1.31 -10.41
N PRO A 101 3.88 -1.19 -11.52
CA PRO A 101 4.49 0.09 -11.93
C PRO A 101 3.49 1.24 -12.04
N CYS A 102 2.27 0.99 -12.53
CA CYS A 102 1.22 1.99 -12.63
C CYS A 102 0.74 2.51 -11.26
N HIS A 103 0.70 1.63 -10.24
CA HIS A 103 0.43 2.01 -8.85
C HIS A 103 1.58 2.87 -8.32
N ALA A 104 2.83 2.39 -8.45
CA ALA A 104 4.02 3.03 -7.88
C ALA A 104 4.18 4.50 -8.33
N VAL A 105 3.89 4.79 -9.60
CA VAL A 105 4.03 6.15 -10.16
C VAL A 105 2.80 7.03 -9.93
N CYS A 106 1.68 6.47 -9.47
CA CYS A 106 0.47 7.24 -9.20
C CYS A 106 0.65 8.04 -7.91
N PRO A 107 0.56 9.38 -7.92
CA PRO A 107 0.73 10.16 -6.69
C PRO A 107 -0.28 9.81 -5.60
N ALA A 108 -1.48 9.36 -5.98
CA ALA A 108 -2.51 8.90 -5.05
C ALA A 108 -2.31 7.45 -4.58
N HIS A 109 -1.31 6.72 -5.07
CA HIS A 109 -1.09 5.31 -4.74
C HIS A 109 -2.35 4.45 -4.91
N MET A 110 -3.13 4.75 -5.96
CA MET A 110 -4.35 4.00 -6.27
C MET A 110 -3.98 2.57 -6.67
N ASN A 111 -4.74 1.59 -6.16
CA ASN A 111 -4.60 0.19 -6.56
C ASN A 111 -5.18 -0.07 -7.96
N ILE A 112 -4.47 0.46 -8.96
CA ILE A 112 -4.84 0.39 -10.38
C ILE A 112 -4.92 -1.06 -10.88
N PRO A 113 -3.98 -1.97 -10.56
CA PRO A 113 -4.10 -3.35 -11.00
C PRO A 113 -5.38 -4.04 -10.51
N LEU A 114 -5.77 -3.81 -9.25
CA LEU A 114 -7.01 -4.36 -8.71
C LEU A 114 -8.25 -3.80 -9.41
N MET A 115 -8.31 -2.47 -9.62
CA MET A 115 -9.39 -1.84 -10.37
C MET A 115 -9.53 -2.49 -11.77
N ILE A 116 -8.42 -2.66 -12.48
CA ILE A 116 -8.43 -3.25 -13.83
C ILE A 116 -8.95 -4.69 -13.79
N ARG A 117 -8.52 -5.50 -12.81
CA ARG A 117 -9.03 -6.87 -12.64
C ARG A 117 -10.52 -6.92 -12.35
N GLN A 118 -11.03 -6.02 -11.51
CA GLN A 118 -12.45 -5.91 -11.20
C GLN A 118 -13.25 -5.53 -12.44
N ILE A 119 -12.77 -4.59 -13.26
CA ILE A 119 -13.40 -4.24 -14.55
C ILE A 119 -13.37 -5.43 -15.52
N ALA A 120 -12.24 -6.13 -15.67
CA ALA A 120 -12.12 -7.30 -16.53
C ALA A 120 -13.11 -8.42 -16.14
N ALA A 121 -13.37 -8.55 -14.84
CA ALA A 121 -14.33 -9.51 -14.29
C ALA A 121 -15.79 -9.00 -14.26
N GLY A 122 -16.09 -7.83 -14.81
CA GLY A 122 -17.44 -7.24 -14.80
C GLY A 122 -17.90 -6.75 -13.42
N ARG A 123 -17.00 -6.67 -12.44
CA ARG A 123 -17.29 -6.23 -11.07
C ARG A 123 -17.05 -4.72 -10.93
N LEU A 124 -17.80 -3.93 -11.70
CA LEU A 124 -17.60 -2.48 -11.75
C LEU A 124 -17.87 -1.81 -10.39
N ARG A 125 -18.82 -2.31 -9.60
CA ARG A 125 -19.10 -1.81 -8.25
C ARG A 125 -17.94 -2.02 -7.29
N ASP A 126 -17.26 -3.17 -7.34
CA ASP A 126 -16.05 -3.40 -6.55
C ASP A 126 -14.92 -2.44 -6.97
N ALA A 127 -14.82 -2.15 -8.28
CA ALA A 127 -13.87 -1.18 -8.80
C ALA A 127 -14.12 0.22 -8.22
N VAL A 128 -15.38 0.64 -8.06
CA VAL A 128 -15.73 1.91 -7.40
C VAL A 128 -15.12 1.98 -6.00
N VAL A 129 -15.31 0.94 -5.18
CA VAL A 129 -14.77 0.87 -3.83
C VAL A 129 -13.24 1.00 -3.87
N THR A 130 -12.57 0.19 -4.68
CA THR A 130 -11.11 0.20 -4.85
C THR A 130 -10.57 1.59 -5.19
N VAL A 131 -11.21 2.29 -6.13
CA VAL A 131 -10.76 3.63 -6.53
C VAL A 131 -11.00 4.63 -5.40
N LYS A 132 -12.19 4.62 -4.80
CA LYS A 132 -12.61 5.58 -3.78
C LYS A 132 -11.94 5.41 -2.42
N GLU A 133 -11.28 4.28 -2.17
CA GLU A 133 -10.32 4.15 -1.08
C GLU A 133 -9.17 5.15 -1.18
N HIS A 134 -8.73 5.49 -2.41
CA HIS A 134 -7.54 6.30 -2.65
C HIS A 134 -7.82 7.66 -3.30
N ILE A 135 -8.95 7.78 -3.99
CA ILE A 135 -9.31 8.94 -4.81
C ILE A 135 -10.81 9.23 -4.62
N PRO A 136 -11.20 10.33 -3.95
CA PRO A 136 -12.59 10.72 -3.80
C PRO A 136 -13.21 11.38 -5.05
N LEU A 137 -12.38 11.73 -6.04
CA LEU A 137 -12.78 12.39 -7.28
C LEU A 137 -12.42 11.55 -8.55
N PRO A 138 -12.84 10.27 -8.64
CA PRO A 138 -12.46 9.39 -9.74
C PRO A 138 -12.94 9.86 -11.12
N SER A 139 -14.15 10.39 -11.22
CA SER A 139 -14.76 10.88 -12.46
C SER A 139 -14.00 12.12 -12.98
N VAL A 140 -13.70 13.09 -12.10
CA VAL A 140 -12.86 14.26 -12.44
C VAL A 140 -11.47 13.81 -12.87
N LEU A 141 -10.77 13.01 -12.06
CA LEU A 141 -9.40 12.59 -12.38
C LEU A 141 -9.35 11.62 -13.57
N GLY A 142 -10.45 10.98 -13.95
CA GLY A 142 -10.56 10.18 -15.17
C GLY A 142 -10.47 11.04 -16.43
N ARG A 143 -10.85 12.32 -16.34
CA ARG A 143 -10.86 13.28 -17.45
C ARG A 143 -9.58 14.12 -17.54
N ILE A 144 -9.06 14.58 -16.41
CA ILE A 144 -8.01 15.62 -16.41
C ILE A 144 -6.63 15.16 -15.95
N CYS A 145 -6.49 13.90 -15.51
CA CYS A 145 -5.21 13.42 -15.00
C CYS A 145 -4.16 13.37 -16.12
N PRO A 146 -2.90 13.80 -15.89
CA PRO A 146 -1.82 13.72 -16.87
C PRO A 146 -1.25 12.29 -17.03
N ALA A 147 -2.00 11.28 -16.57
CA ALA A 147 -1.75 9.86 -16.75
C ALA A 147 -0.32 9.38 -16.43
N PRO A 148 0.28 9.70 -15.26
CA PRO A 148 1.60 9.16 -14.89
C PRO A 148 1.60 7.63 -14.86
N CYS A 149 0.48 7.03 -14.46
CA CYS A 149 0.25 5.58 -14.46
C CYS A 149 0.34 4.94 -15.85
N GLU A 150 -0.10 5.63 -16.90
CA GLU A 150 0.00 5.13 -18.28
C GLU A 150 1.44 5.24 -18.78
N LYS A 151 2.16 6.30 -18.40
CA LYS A 151 3.61 6.45 -18.69
C LYS A 151 4.46 5.38 -18.02
N GLY A 152 4.08 4.96 -16.81
CA GLY A 152 4.72 3.85 -16.09
C GLY A 152 4.23 2.46 -16.49
N CYS A 153 3.26 2.33 -17.40
CA CYS A 153 2.68 1.05 -17.76
C CYS A 153 3.70 0.18 -18.53
N ARG A 154 4.00 -1.02 -18.01
CA ARG A 154 4.96 -1.95 -18.62
C ARG A 154 4.59 -2.35 -20.05
N ARG A 155 3.29 -2.42 -20.36
CA ARG A 155 2.78 -2.76 -21.70
C ARG A 155 3.21 -1.77 -22.78
N GLY A 156 3.52 -0.52 -22.42
CA GLY A 156 4.08 0.47 -23.34
C GLY A 156 5.45 0.08 -23.92
N GLN A 157 6.16 -0.92 -23.37
CA GLN A 157 7.38 -1.48 -23.96
C GLN A 157 7.11 -2.48 -25.09
N HIS A 158 5.86 -2.91 -25.28
CA HIS A 158 5.46 -3.86 -26.31
C HIS A 158 4.65 -3.20 -27.43
N ASP A 159 3.49 -2.64 -27.07
CA ASP A 159 2.58 -1.99 -28.02
C ASP A 159 2.18 -0.60 -27.50
N ALA A 160 1.15 -0.51 -26.65
CA ALA A 160 0.61 0.71 -26.12
C ALA A 160 0.15 0.50 -24.67
N PRO A 161 0.34 1.50 -23.79
CA PRO A 161 -0.13 1.41 -22.41
C PRO A 161 -1.64 1.22 -22.35
N LEU A 162 -2.13 0.74 -21.20
CA LEU A 162 -3.56 0.70 -20.95
C LEU A 162 -4.11 2.13 -20.80
N SER A 163 -5.34 2.35 -21.25
CA SER A 163 -6.12 3.58 -21.04
C SER A 163 -6.65 3.69 -19.60
N ILE A 164 -5.74 3.70 -18.63
CA ILE A 164 -6.03 3.68 -17.18
C ILE A 164 -6.92 4.86 -16.77
N CYS A 165 -6.74 6.06 -17.36
CA CYS A 165 -7.59 7.20 -17.03
C CYS A 165 -9.02 7.01 -17.51
N LEU A 166 -9.23 6.43 -18.70
CA LEU A 166 -10.56 6.10 -19.21
C LEU A 166 -11.22 4.96 -18.41
N LEU A 167 -10.44 3.94 -17.98
CA LEU A 167 -10.92 2.90 -17.08
C LEU A 167 -11.34 3.48 -15.71
N LYS A 168 -10.57 4.42 -15.16
CA LYS A 168 -10.96 5.12 -13.93
C LYS A 168 -12.20 6.00 -14.15
N ARG A 169 -12.31 6.64 -15.32
CA ARG A 169 -13.44 7.49 -15.68
C ARG A 169 -14.75 6.73 -15.67
N ILE A 170 -14.83 5.59 -16.38
CA ILE A 170 -16.07 4.80 -16.41
C ILE A 170 -16.47 4.32 -15.01
N VAL A 171 -15.50 3.96 -14.16
CA VAL A 171 -15.77 3.60 -12.75
C VAL A 171 -16.42 4.77 -12.00
N GLY A 172 -15.86 5.97 -12.10
CA GLY A 172 -16.42 7.16 -11.45
C GLY A 172 -17.79 7.54 -12.03
N ASP A 173 -17.93 7.52 -13.34
CA ASP A 173 -19.18 7.91 -14.04
C ASP A 173 -20.32 6.92 -13.74
N ALA A 174 -20.04 5.61 -13.72
CA ALA A 174 -21.01 4.59 -13.37
C ALA A 174 -21.48 4.71 -11.90
N ASP A 175 -20.59 5.10 -10.98
CA ASP A 175 -20.98 5.35 -9.61
C ASP A 175 -21.88 6.57 -9.46
N LEU A 176 -21.57 7.67 -10.16
CA LEU A 176 -22.40 8.88 -10.15
C LEU A 176 -23.79 8.64 -10.77
N ALA A 177 -23.87 7.76 -11.77
CA ALA A 177 -25.11 7.38 -12.42
C ALA A 177 -25.92 6.34 -11.63
N ALA A 178 -25.33 5.69 -10.62
CA ALA A 178 -26.02 4.69 -9.82
C ALA A 178 -27.14 5.36 -8.99
N PRO A 179 -28.28 4.67 -8.74
CA PRO A 179 -29.33 5.18 -7.86
C PRO A 179 -28.80 5.52 -6.46
N GLU A 180 -27.85 4.71 -5.99
CA GLU A 180 -27.14 4.91 -4.74
C GLU A 180 -25.62 4.90 -4.99
N PRO A 181 -25.00 6.06 -5.27
CA PRO A 181 -23.56 6.18 -5.39
C PRO A 181 -22.87 5.76 -4.10
N TRP A 182 -21.73 5.07 -4.19
CA TRP A 182 -21.03 4.52 -3.04
C TRP A 182 -20.43 5.63 -2.17
N LEU A 183 -20.66 5.52 -0.87
CA LEU A 183 -20.00 6.28 0.18
C LEU A 183 -19.32 5.33 1.16
N PRO A 184 -18.16 5.72 1.72
CA PRO A 184 -17.49 4.93 2.72
C PRO A 184 -18.29 4.95 4.03
N GLU A 185 -18.19 3.87 4.79
CA GLU A 185 -18.70 3.85 6.16
C GLU A 185 -17.92 4.86 7.01
N ARG A 186 -18.65 5.63 7.83
CA ARG A 186 -18.07 6.55 8.79
C ARG A 186 -17.81 5.82 10.09
N LYS A 187 -16.60 5.94 10.62
CA LYS A 187 -16.31 5.54 12.00
C LYS A 187 -17.19 6.31 12.98
N PRO A 188 -17.42 5.79 14.21
CA PRO A 188 -18.12 6.51 15.26
C PRO A 188 -17.57 7.92 15.45
N SER A 189 -18.47 8.86 15.79
CA SER A 189 -18.08 10.25 16.01
C SER A 189 -16.97 10.35 17.06
N THR A 190 -15.89 11.04 16.69
CA THR A 190 -14.78 11.35 17.60
C THR A 190 -15.05 12.57 18.47
N GLY A 191 -16.13 13.32 18.20
CA GLY A 191 -16.42 14.62 18.81
C GLY A 191 -15.47 15.75 18.39
N ARG A 192 -14.49 15.48 17.52
CA ARG A 192 -13.49 16.46 17.06
C ARG A 192 -13.94 17.20 15.81
N ARG A 193 -13.60 18.48 15.72
CA ARG A 193 -13.97 19.39 14.63
C ARG A 193 -12.71 19.86 13.87
N VAL A 194 -12.77 19.84 12.54
CA VAL A 194 -11.69 20.29 11.66
C VAL A 194 -12.18 21.35 10.69
N ALA A 195 -11.50 22.50 10.67
CA ALA A 195 -11.70 23.53 9.67
C ALA A 195 -10.70 23.37 8.51
N ILE A 196 -11.18 23.46 7.27
CA ILE A 196 -10.35 23.37 6.07
C ILE A 196 -10.51 24.65 5.26
N VAL A 197 -9.41 25.39 5.06
CA VAL A 197 -9.38 26.60 4.23
C VAL A 197 -9.01 26.20 2.80
N GLY A 198 -9.98 26.24 1.89
CA GLY A 198 -9.89 25.89 0.48
C GLY A 198 -10.74 24.66 0.14
N ALA A 199 -11.76 24.84 -0.71
CA ALA A 199 -12.62 23.78 -1.24
C ALA A 199 -12.13 23.24 -2.59
N GLY A 200 -10.81 23.29 -2.83
CA GLY A 200 -10.15 22.67 -3.99
C GLY A 200 -9.88 21.16 -3.81
N PRO A 201 -9.19 20.50 -4.76
CA PRO A 201 -8.95 19.05 -4.74
C PRO A 201 -8.26 18.54 -3.46
N ALA A 202 -7.35 19.32 -2.87
CA ALA A 202 -6.69 18.95 -1.61
C ALA A 202 -7.66 19.01 -0.42
N GLY A 203 -8.44 20.09 -0.30
CA GLY A 203 -9.42 20.24 0.79
C GLY A 203 -10.58 19.26 0.69
N LEU A 204 -11.13 19.07 -0.51
CA LEU A 204 -12.17 18.07 -0.78
C LEU A 204 -11.69 16.65 -0.44
N SER A 205 -10.45 16.32 -0.81
CA SER A 205 -9.85 15.03 -0.46
C SER A 205 -9.67 14.89 1.04
N ALA A 206 -9.11 15.89 1.73
CA ALA A 206 -8.95 15.85 3.17
C ALA A 206 -10.30 15.69 3.91
N ALA A 207 -11.33 16.41 3.47
CA ALA A 207 -12.67 16.31 4.03
C ALA A 207 -13.23 14.89 3.95
N TRP A 208 -13.11 14.24 2.78
CA TRP A 208 -13.55 12.85 2.58
C TRP A 208 -12.96 11.89 3.62
N TYR A 209 -11.66 11.94 3.84
CA TYR A 209 -10.96 11.04 4.76
C TYR A 209 -11.23 11.37 6.22
N LEU A 210 -11.27 12.65 6.59
CA LEU A 210 -11.58 13.07 7.96
C LEU A 210 -13.02 12.70 8.37
N LEU A 211 -13.99 12.84 7.46
CA LEU A 211 -15.37 12.41 7.69
C LEU A 211 -15.49 10.89 7.85
N ARG A 212 -14.76 10.14 7.02
CA ARG A 212 -14.64 8.67 7.13
C ARG A 212 -14.08 8.25 8.49
N ASP A 213 -13.11 8.99 9.00
CA ASP A 213 -12.50 8.75 10.32
C ASP A 213 -13.34 9.25 11.50
N GLY A 214 -14.54 9.78 11.26
CA GLY A 214 -15.50 10.16 12.31
C GLY A 214 -15.31 11.58 12.85
N HIS A 215 -14.56 12.44 12.15
CA HIS A 215 -14.42 13.84 12.50
C HIS A 215 -15.51 14.70 11.83
N ALA A 216 -15.91 15.80 12.47
CA ALA A 216 -16.74 16.82 11.84
C ALA A 216 -15.87 17.78 11.02
N VAL A 217 -16.31 18.14 9.81
CA VAL A 217 -15.51 18.93 8.87
C VAL A 217 -16.30 20.11 8.31
N THR A 218 -15.70 21.30 8.37
CA THR A 218 -16.19 22.50 7.69
C THR A 218 -15.15 23.03 6.72
N LEU A 219 -15.50 23.11 5.43
CA LEU A 219 -14.72 23.71 4.36
C LEU A 219 -15.07 25.19 4.23
N PHE A 220 -14.06 26.04 4.08
CA PHE A 220 -14.17 27.47 3.85
C PHE A 220 -13.54 27.81 2.50
N ASP A 221 -14.23 28.54 1.63
CA ASP A 221 -13.68 29.01 0.36
C ASP A 221 -14.16 30.44 0.08
N ASP A 222 -13.29 31.25 -0.52
CA ASP A 222 -13.62 32.63 -0.89
C ASP A 222 -14.38 32.73 -2.22
N HIS A 223 -14.40 31.66 -3.02
CA HIS A 223 -15.14 31.62 -4.26
C HIS A 223 -16.61 31.23 -4.06
N ALA A 224 -17.45 31.53 -5.06
CA ALA A 224 -18.89 31.30 -5.03
C ALA A 224 -19.30 29.82 -5.15
N LYS A 225 -18.44 28.98 -5.74
CA LYS A 225 -18.62 27.53 -5.89
C LYS A 225 -17.37 26.77 -5.44
N PRO A 226 -17.52 25.58 -4.84
CA PRO A 226 -16.39 24.72 -4.49
C PRO A 226 -15.72 24.12 -5.75
N GLY A 227 -14.57 23.48 -5.56
CA GLY A 227 -13.80 22.83 -6.63
C GLY A 227 -12.45 23.50 -6.90
N GLY A 228 -12.23 24.74 -6.45
CA GLY A 228 -10.99 25.48 -6.65
C GLY A 228 -10.59 25.54 -8.12
N MET A 229 -9.32 25.30 -8.44
CA MET A 229 -8.84 25.34 -9.84
C MET A 229 -9.53 24.35 -10.78
N LEU A 230 -10.16 23.28 -10.28
CA LEU A 230 -10.99 22.39 -11.10
C LEU A 230 -12.21 23.13 -11.66
N GLN A 231 -12.80 24.01 -10.84
CA GLN A 231 -13.96 24.82 -11.18
C GLN A 231 -13.58 26.05 -12.02
N TYR A 232 -12.48 26.73 -11.68
CA TYR A 232 -12.18 28.06 -12.22
C TYR A 232 -11.10 28.09 -13.32
N ALA A 233 -10.26 27.06 -13.43
CA ALA A 233 -9.12 27.07 -14.38
C ALA A 233 -9.19 25.96 -15.45
N VAL A 234 -9.88 24.85 -15.18
CA VAL A 234 -10.02 23.77 -16.18
C VAL A 234 -11.17 24.09 -17.14
N PRO A 235 -10.96 24.06 -18.47
CA PRO A 235 -12.01 24.26 -19.46
C PRO A 235 -13.14 23.23 -19.34
N GLU A 236 -14.38 23.64 -19.59
CA GLU A 236 -15.58 22.80 -19.41
C GLU A 236 -15.61 21.63 -20.39
N GLU A 237 -15.01 21.78 -21.58
CA GLU A 237 -14.88 20.72 -22.58
C GLU A 237 -13.99 19.58 -22.07
N LYS A 238 -13.06 19.88 -21.15
CA LYS A 238 -12.20 18.88 -20.50
C LYS A 238 -12.83 18.34 -19.23
N LEU A 239 -13.52 19.20 -18.46
CA LEU A 239 -14.16 18.83 -17.21
C LEU A 239 -15.57 19.43 -17.14
N PRO A 240 -16.61 18.64 -17.49
CA PRO A 240 -17.99 19.07 -17.36
C PRO A 240 -18.31 19.45 -15.93
N ARG A 241 -18.95 20.62 -15.72
CA ARG A 241 -19.28 21.11 -14.37
C ARG A 241 -20.20 20.17 -13.63
N ALA A 242 -21.15 19.56 -14.33
CA ALA A 242 -22.05 18.55 -13.76
C ALA A 242 -21.29 17.36 -13.12
N ALA A 243 -20.18 16.91 -13.72
CA ALA A 243 -19.40 15.80 -13.16
C ALA A 243 -18.65 16.24 -11.88
N LEU A 244 -18.08 17.44 -11.89
CA LEU A 244 -17.42 18.01 -10.71
C LEU A 244 -18.42 18.27 -9.56
N ASP A 245 -19.56 18.89 -9.88
CA ASP A 245 -20.62 19.19 -8.92
C ASP A 245 -21.17 17.90 -8.29
N ALA A 246 -21.34 16.84 -9.08
CA ALA A 246 -21.83 15.55 -8.58
C ALA A 246 -20.84 14.88 -7.61
N GLU A 247 -19.53 14.89 -7.88
CA GLU A 247 -18.54 14.33 -6.94
C GLU A 247 -18.41 15.17 -5.66
N ILE A 248 -18.50 16.50 -5.77
CA ILE A 248 -18.52 17.38 -4.59
C ILE A 248 -19.79 17.11 -3.76
N ALA A 249 -20.94 16.92 -4.40
CA ALA A 249 -22.18 16.60 -3.71
C ALA A 249 -22.09 15.31 -2.89
N LEU A 250 -21.31 14.31 -3.33
CA LEU A 250 -21.05 13.10 -2.54
C LEU A 250 -20.27 13.40 -1.25
N ILE A 251 -19.31 14.32 -1.30
CA ILE A 251 -18.53 14.74 -0.12
C ILE A 251 -19.43 15.50 0.87
N THR A 252 -20.29 16.37 0.36
CA THR A 252 -21.32 17.05 1.19
C THR A 252 -22.30 16.04 1.78
N ARG A 253 -22.76 15.06 1.00
CA ARG A 253 -23.66 13.98 1.47
C ARG A 253 -23.02 13.09 2.54
N LEU A 254 -21.70 12.91 2.49
CA LEU A 254 -20.95 12.22 3.55
C LEU A 254 -20.93 13.02 4.88
N GLY A 255 -21.16 14.34 4.81
CA GLY A 255 -21.31 15.21 5.97
C GLY A 255 -20.40 16.45 6.00
N ALA A 256 -19.76 16.80 4.89
CA ALA A 256 -18.96 18.02 4.82
C ALA A 256 -19.87 19.26 4.85
N GLU A 257 -19.63 20.18 5.79
CA GLU A 257 -20.20 21.52 5.71
C GLU A 257 -19.34 22.39 4.80
N VAL A 258 -19.96 23.22 3.95
CA VAL A 258 -19.23 24.10 3.02
C VAL A 258 -19.71 25.54 3.19
N ARG A 259 -18.79 26.44 3.53
CA ARG A 259 -19.02 27.88 3.71
C ARG A 259 -18.25 28.65 2.63
N LEU A 260 -19.00 29.27 1.72
CA LEU A 260 -18.48 29.89 0.49
C LEU A 260 -18.56 31.42 0.55
N GLY A 261 -17.83 32.10 -0.35
CA GLY A 261 -17.93 33.54 -0.55
C GLY A 261 -17.32 34.41 0.56
N LYS A 262 -16.64 33.81 1.54
CA LYS A 262 -15.91 34.54 2.59
C LYS A 262 -14.48 34.05 2.67
N ARG A 263 -13.55 34.98 2.49
CA ARG A 263 -12.12 34.72 2.71
C ARG A 263 -11.83 34.62 4.20
N VAL A 264 -11.04 33.62 4.57
CA VAL A 264 -10.47 33.50 5.92
C VAL A 264 -9.26 34.41 5.98
N GLU A 265 -9.31 35.43 6.84
CA GLU A 265 -8.22 36.38 6.98
C GLU A 265 -7.15 35.84 7.94
N CYS A 266 -7.56 35.25 9.06
CA CYS A 266 -6.65 34.67 10.05
C CYS A 266 -7.13 33.31 10.57
N ILE A 267 -6.20 32.37 10.81
CA ILE A 267 -6.50 31.07 11.42
C ILE A 267 -7.11 31.19 12.82
N ALA A 268 -6.87 32.31 13.52
CA ALA A 268 -7.42 32.55 14.86
C ALA A 268 -8.96 32.57 14.84
N GLU A 269 -9.58 32.98 13.72
CA GLU A 269 -11.04 32.94 13.52
C GLU A 269 -11.61 31.52 13.56
N LEU A 270 -10.77 30.51 13.27
CA LEU A 270 -11.19 29.12 13.15
C LEU A 270 -10.86 28.29 14.40
N ARG A 271 -9.83 28.69 15.16
CA ARG A 271 -9.32 27.92 16.30
C ARG A 271 -10.27 27.87 17.51
N GLY A 272 -11.24 28.79 17.61
CA GLY A 272 -12.27 28.73 18.66
C GLY A 272 -13.28 27.59 18.45
N ASP A 273 -13.55 27.26 17.19
CA ASP A 273 -14.59 26.31 16.79
C ASP A 273 -14.05 25.00 16.22
N SER A 274 -12.72 24.82 16.18
CA SER A 274 -12.07 23.65 15.59
C SER A 274 -10.86 23.20 16.38
N ASP A 275 -10.72 21.88 16.53
CA ASP A 275 -9.58 21.23 17.18
C ASP A 275 -8.33 21.22 16.29
N ALA A 276 -8.51 21.27 14.96
CA ALA A 276 -7.44 21.37 13.98
C ALA A 276 -7.84 22.21 12.76
N VAL A 277 -6.85 22.79 12.08
CA VAL A 277 -7.03 23.60 10.86
C VAL A 277 -6.14 23.07 9.74
N LEU A 278 -6.69 22.92 8.54
CA LEU A 278 -5.93 22.61 7.32
C LEU A 278 -5.96 23.79 6.35
N ILE A 279 -4.79 24.24 5.92
CA ILE A 279 -4.64 25.22 4.84
C ILE A 279 -4.44 24.48 3.51
N ALA A 280 -5.47 24.49 2.68
CA ALA A 280 -5.53 23.88 1.35
C ALA A 280 -5.96 24.91 0.27
N ALA A 281 -5.63 26.19 0.47
CA ALA A 281 -6.13 27.34 -0.28
C ALA A 281 -5.53 27.53 -1.69
N GLY A 282 -4.89 26.51 -2.26
CA GLY A 282 -4.18 26.63 -3.53
C GLY A 282 -2.89 27.45 -3.42
N GLU A 283 -2.39 27.93 -4.55
CA GLU A 283 -1.15 28.72 -4.57
C GLU A 283 -1.37 30.07 -3.88
N LEU A 284 -0.55 30.34 -2.86
CA LEU A 284 -0.65 31.56 -2.05
C LEU A 284 0.09 32.73 -2.72
N ARG A 285 -0.50 33.93 -2.64
CA ARG A 285 0.15 35.16 -3.04
C ARG A 285 1.17 35.62 -1.99
N PRO A 286 2.16 36.45 -2.36
CA PRO A 286 3.04 37.09 -1.39
C PRO A 286 2.24 37.76 -0.26
N GLY A 287 2.57 37.46 0.99
CA GLY A 287 1.89 37.99 2.17
C GLY A 287 0.67 37.18 2.65
N ASP A 288 0.10 36.26 1.86
CA ASP A 288 -1.07 35.47 2.29
C ASP A 288 -0.75 34.58 3.51
N ALA A 289 0.45 33.98 3.57
CA ALA A 289 0.86 33.17 4.72
C ALA A 289 0.99 34.01 6.00
N ALA A 290 1.60 35.20 5.89
CA ALA A 290 1.73 36.14 7.02
C ALA A 290 0.35 36.61 7.50
N ARG A 291 -0.59 36.88 6.58
CA ARG A 291 -1.97 37.26 6.90
C ARG A 291 -2.69 36.15 7.68
N LEU A 292 -2.51 34.90 7.27
CA LEU A 292 -3.00 33.72 7.99
C LEU A 292 -2.31 33.48 9.34
N GLY A 293 -1.28 34.26 9.70
CA GLY A 293 -0.49 34.08 10.92
C GLY A 293 0.43 32.85 10.87
N LEU A 294 0.88 32.46 9.67
CA LEU A 294 1.68 31.27 9.45
C LEU A 294 3.07 31.61 8.90
N PRO A 295 4.11 30.87 9.32
CA PRO A 295 5.44 31.01 8.75
C PRO A 295 5.43 30.65 7.26
N ALA A 296 6.16 31.43 6.48
CA ALA A 296 6.28 31.24 5.04
C ALA A 296 7.64 30.61 4.69
N SER A 297 7.61 29.68 3.75
CA SER A 297 8.77 29.16 3.04
C SER A 297 8.94 29.87 1.68
N LYS A 298 9.96 29.48 0.91
CA LYS A 298 10.17 30.00 -0.46
C LYS A 298 9.00 29.74 -1.41
N THR A 299 8.16 28.74 -1.14
CA THR A 299 7.15 28.23 -2.09
C THR A 299 5.71 28.27 -1.57
N GLY A 300 5.47 28.74 -0.35
CA GLY A 300 4.16 28.70 0.30
C GLY A 300 4.29 28.68 1.82
N VAL A 301 3.30 28.15 2.52
CA VAL A 301 3.35 27.90 3.97
C VAL A 301 4.48 26.94 4.32
N GLU A 302 5.22 27.24 5.38
CA GLU A 302 6.18 26.29 5.95
C GLU A 302 5.45 25.12 6.62
N ALA A 303 5.72 23.92 6.15
CA ALA A 303 5.18 22.68 6.70
C ALA A 303 6.20 21.56 6.61
N ASP A 304 6.13 20.64 7.57
CA ASP A 304 6.90 19.40 7.56
C ASP A 304 6.57 18.55 6.33
N ARG A 305 7.60 17.90 5.75
CA ARG A 305 7.45 17.21 4.47
C ARG A 305 6.64 15.91 4.56
N GLU A 306 6.59 15.30 5.74
CA GLU A 306 5.93 14.00 5.94
C GLU A 306 4.56 14.20 6.58
N THR A 307 4.50 14.95 7.66
CA THR A 307 3.29 15.17 8.46
C THR A 307 2.44 16.33 7.96
N LEU A 308 2.97 17.18 7.08
CA LEU A 308 2.30 18.40 6.60
C LEU A 308 1.92 19.37 7.73
N ALA A 309 2.43 19.17 8.94
CA ALA A 309 2.22 20.03 10.09
C ALA A 309 3.02 21.32 9.91
N THR A 310 2.40 22.45 10.21
CA THR A 310 3.10 23.74 10.31
C THR A 310 3.75 23.88 11.69
N PRO A 311 4.65 24.85 11.91
CA PRO A 311 5.14 25.19 13.24
C PRO A 311 4.04 25.62 14.22
N VAL A 312 2.86 26.02 13.73
CA VAL A 312 1.71 26.34 14.58
C VAL A 312 0.97 25.06 14.95
N ARG A 313 0.95 24.74 16.25
CA ARG A 313 0.31 23.54 16.81
C ARG A 313 -1.16 23.43 16.38
N GLY A 314 -1.53 22.26 15.86
CA GLY A 314 -2.89 21.96 15.38
C GLY A 314 -3.20 22.53 14.00
N VAL A 315 -2.20 23.08 13.29
CA VAL A 315 -2.37 23.64 11.96
C VAL A 315 -1.49 22.92 10.95
N PHE A 316 -2.09 22.53 9.83
CA PHE A 316 -1.49 21.76 8.76
C PHE A 316 -1.64 22.52 7.44
N ALA A 317 -0.78 22.23 6.45
CA ALA A 317 -0.88 22.84 5.14
C ALA A 317 -0.58 21.83 4.01
N ALA A 318 -1.37 21.85 2.94
CA ALA A 318 -1.30 20.84 1.88
C ALA A 318 -1.56 21.40 0.48
N GLY A 319 -1.16 20.63 -0.54
CA GLY A 319 -1.39 20.97 -1.94
C GLY A 319 -0.67 22.23 -2.39
N GLY A 320 -1.38 23.12 -3.10
CA GLY A 320 -0.85 24.38 -3.61
C GLY A 320 -0.35 25.33 -2.52
N ALA A 321 -0.85 25.19 -1.29
CA ALA A 321 -0.56 26.12 -0.20
C ALA A 321 0.88 26.05 0.29
N ILE A 322 1.54 24.90 0.11
CA ILE A 322 2.94 24.66 0.53
C ILE A 322 3.92 24.74 -0.65
N ARG A 323 3.45 24.40 -1.86
CA ARG A 323 4.24 24.45 -3.09
C ARG A 323 3.33 24.42 -4.34
N PRO A 324 3.75 25.04 -5.46
CA PRO A 324 3.00 24.97 -6.72
C PRO A 324 2.66 23.52 -7.13
N GLN A 325 1.42 23.29 -7.55
CA GLN A 325 0.93 21.96 -7.96
C GLN A 325 0.39 21.98 -9.39
N LYS A 326 1.00 21.19 -10.26
CA LYS A 326 0.56 21.03 -11.66
C LYS A 326 -0.37 19.84 -11.89
N MET A 327 -0.56 19.00 -10.87
CA MET A 327 -1.30 17.74 -10.98
C MET A 327 -2.41 17.67 -9.94
N ALA A 328 -3.68 17.68 -10.37
CA ALA A 328 -4.82 17.53 -9.47
C ALA A 328 -4.74 16.23 -8.62
N VAL A 329 -4.26 15.14 -9.21
CA VAL A 329 -4.04 13.86 -8.50
C VAL A 329 -3.02 13.99 -7.37
N ARG A 330 -2.02 14.89 -7.47
CA ARG A 330 -1.09 15.13 -6.37
C ARG A 330 -1.75 15.93 -5.25
N SER A 331 -2.57 16.93 -5.58
CA SER A 331 -3.36 17.66 -4.58
C SER A 331 -4.32 16.74 -3.82
N VAL A 332 -4.98 15.81 -4.52
CA VAL A 332 -5.81 14.77 -3.88
C VAL A 332 -4.98 13.90 -2.92
N ALA A 333 -3.79 13.48 -3.34
CA ALA A 333 -2.89 12.69 -2.48
C ALA A 333 -2.41 13.47 -1.25
N ASP A 334 -2.03 14.74 -1.41
CA ASP A 334 -1.61 15.61 -0.30
C ASP A 334 -2.79 15.82 0.69
N GLY A 335 -4.02 15.96 0.20
CA GLY A 335 -5.22 16.04 1.04
C GLY A 335 -5.44 14.79 1.90
N ARG A 336 -5.24 13.60 1.33
CA ARG A 336 -5.31 12.34 2.10
C ARG A 336 -4.22 12.26 3.17
N ALA A 337 -2.99 12.61 2.82
CA ALA A 337 -1.87 12.62 3.77
C ALA A 337 -2.11 13.62 4.91
N ALA A 338 -2.66 14.79 4.61
CA ALA A 338 -3.03 15.80 5.60
C ALA A 338 -4.12 15.28 6.54
N ALA A 339 -5.18 14.66 6.01
CA ALA A 339 -6.26 14.06 6.81
C ALA A 339 -5.72 13.03 7.81
N ALA A 340 -4.85 12.12 7.36
CA ALA A 340 -4.27 11.12 8.24
C ALA A 340 -3.35 11.74 9.32
N SER A 341 -2.60 12.81 8.99
CA SER A 341 -1.77 13.53 9.95
C SER A 341 -2.61 14.27 11.01
N ILE A 342 -3.72 14.88 10.57
CA ILE A 342 -4.70 15.52 11.46
C ILE A 342 -5.36 14.49 12.37
N ALA A 343 -5.82 13.35 11.84
CA ALA A 343 -6.45 12.29 12.64
C ALA A 343 -5.50 11.74 13.71
N ALA A 344 -4.22 11.55 13.37
CA ALA A 344 -3.18 11.15 14.33
C ALA A 344 -2.99 12.20 15.44
N PHE A 345 -2.90 13.49 15.08
CA PHE A 345 -2.79 14.59 16.03
C PHE A 345 -4.01 14.67 16.98
N LEU A 346 -5.22 14.49 16.47
CA LEU A 346 -6.46 14.54 17.25
C LEU A 346 -6.60 13.35 18.22
N SER A 347 -6.03 12.20 17.87
CA SER A 347 -6.06 10.98 18.68
C SER A 347 -5.04 11.01 19.83
N ALA A 348 -3.89 11.66 19.64
CA ALA A 348 -2.83 11.76 20.66
C ALA A 348 -2.20 13.17 20.70
N PRO A 349 -2.89 14.18 21.30
CA PRO A 349 -2.44 15.57 21.25
C PRO A 349 -1.15 15.85 22.02
N SER A 350 -0.70 14.98 22.93
CA SER A 350 0.53 15.19 23.72
C SER A 350 1.81 14.98 22.91
N VAL A 351 1.73 14.36 21.73
CA VAL A 351 2.86 14.18 20.81
C VAL A 351 2.93 15.39 19.87
N VAL A 352 3.52 16.51 20.31
CA VAL A 352 3.70 17.68 19.44
C VAL A 352 5.11 18.25 19.54
N GLY A 353 5.70 18.36 18.35
CA GLY A 353 7.11 18.53 18.06
C GLY A 353 7.34 17.50 16.98
N GLY A 354 7.43 17.95 15.72
CA GLY A 354 7.28 17.11 14.54
C GLY A 354 7.89 15.73 14.71
N VAL A 355 7.21 14.70 14.22
CA VAL A 355 7.81 13.37 14.02
C VAL A 355 9.05 13.59 13.16
N SER A 356 10.19 13.76 13.82
CA SER A 356 11.48 13.98 13.16
C SER A 356 11.86 12.68 12.48
N THR A 357 12.05 12.72 11.17
CA THR A 357 12.79 11.68 10.45
C THR A 357 14.27 12.00 10.31
N ARG A 358 14.77 13.06 10.96
CA ARG A 358 16.22 13.12 11.20
C ARG A 358 16.56 11.98 12.14
N ARG A 359 17.31 11.03 11.58
CA ARG A 359 18.18 10.10 12.30
C ARG A 359 19.01 10.90 13.30
N GLU A 360 18.50 11.03 14.50
CA GLU A 360 19.38 11.01 15.65
C GLU A 360 19.63 9.53 15.92
N SER A 361 20.90 9.15 15.88
CA SER A 361 21.38 7.93 16.50
C SER A 361 21.19 8.06 18.01
N SER A 362 19.95 8.05 18.51
CA SER A 362 19.71 7.98 19.95
C SER A 362 19.93 6.54 20.39
N ARG A 363 20.90 6.37 21.27
CA ARG A 363 21.29 5.11 21.91
C ARG A 363 20.30 4.66 22.99
N ASP A 364 19.13 5.29 23.08
CA ASP A 364 18.19 5.07 24.17
C ASP A 364 16.87 4.55 23.58
N GLY A 365 16.61 3.27 23.85
CA GLY A 365 15.34 2.63 23.54
C GLY A 365 14.25 3.19 24.46
N ASP A 366 13.31 3.93 23.88
CA ASP A 366 11.91 4.07 24.32
C ASP A 366 11.18 5.14 23.48
N VAL A 367 11.29 5.07 22.15
CA VAL A 367 10.45 5.89 21.26
C VAL A 367 9.30 5.03 20.72
N PRO A 368 8.03 5.33 21.05
CA PRO A 368 6.89 4.60 20.50
C PRO A 368 6.87 4.71 18.95
N PRO A 369 6.31 3.71 18.24
CA PRO A 369 6.39 3.66 16.79
C PRO A 369 5.76 4.90 16.17
N THR A 370 6.59 5.76 15.59
CA THR A 370 6.17 6.95 14.87
C THR A 370 5.43 6.53 13.60
N VAL A 371 4.14 6.86 13.53
CA VAL A 371 3.30 6.66 12.34
C VAL A 371 3.76 7.66 11.28
N SER A 372 4.67 7.22 10.40
CA SER A 372 4.97 7.98 9.19
C SER A 372 3.77 7.90 8.26
N VAL A 373 3.06 9.01 8.15
CA VAL A 373 1.85 9.18 7.33
C VAL A 373 2.16 9.11 5.82
N THR A 374 3.45 9.15 5.48
CA THR A 374 3.99 9.12 4.11
C THR A 374 4.85 7.89 3.83
N ARG A 375 4.90 6.88 4.71
CA ARG A 375 5.68 5.65 4.45
C ARG A 375 5.25 5.09 3.09
N HIS A 376 6.16 5.17 2.12
CA HIS A 376 5.97 4.51 0.85
C HIS A 376 5.81 3.03 1.14
N ASP A 377 4.72 2.46 0.63
CA ASP A 377 4.48 1.03 0.61
C ASP A 377 5.77 0.31 0.23
N PHE A 378 6.29 -0.55 1.12
CA PHE A 378 7.49 -1.32 0.81
C PHE A 378 7.28 -2.03 -0.52
N SER A 379 8.24 -1.87 -1.45
CA SER A 379 8.19 -2.54 -2.73
C SER A 379 9.57 -2.86 -3.26
N THR A 380 9.66 -4.02 -3.90
CA THR A 380 10.71 -4.35 -4.87
C THR A 380 10.23 -3.97 -6.26
N HIS A 381 11.17 -3.68 -7.16
CA HIS A 381 10.87 -3.37 -8.55
C HIS A 381 11.80 -4.15 -9.46
N ILE A 382 11.22 -4.80 -10.48
CA ILE A 382 11.98 -5.54 -11.49
C ILE A 382 12.76 -4.58 -12.41
N GLY A 383 12.26 -3.34 -12.55
CA GLY A 383 12.80 -2.36 -13.47
C GLY A 383 12.33 -2.59 -14.91
N LYS A 384 13.19 -2.27 -15.88
CA LYS A 384 12.95 -2.54 -17.30
C LYS A 384 13.01 -4.04 -17.56
N LEU A 385 12.14 -4.53 -18.44
CA LEU A 385 12.21 -5.93 -18.85
C LEU A 385 13.48 -6.17 -19.67
N ARG A 386 14.10 -7.33 -19.44
CA ARG A 386 15.13 -7.86 -20.33
C ARG A 386 14.51 -8.52 -21.55
N GLU A 387 15.33 -8.72 -22.57
CA GLU A 387 14.96 -9.49 -23.75
C GLU A 387 14.41 -10.87 -23.35
N GLY A 388 13.32 -11.28 -23.99
CA GLY A 388 12.64 -12.55 -23.69
C GLY A 388 11.68 -12.54 -22.48
N GLU A 389 11.64 -11.49 -21.65
CA GLU A 389 10.73 -11.46 -20.49
C GLU A 389 9.31 -10.98 -20.83
N MET A 390 9.14 -10.11 -21.84
CA MET A 390 7.83 -9.59 -22.23
C MET A 390 6.82 -10.70 -22.62
N PRO A 391 7.19 -11.74 -23.39
CA PRO A 391 6.30 -12.87 -23.69
C PRO A 391 5.71 -13.54 -22.43
N VAL A 392 6.47 -13.58 -21.33
CA VAL A 392 5.97 -14.14 -20.06
C VAL A 392 4.80 -13.30 -19.55
N PHE A 393 4.91 -11.97 -19.53
CA PHE A 393 3.83 -11.08 -19.10
C PHE A 393 2.62 -11.10 -20.06
N LEU A 394 2.86 -11.21 -21.36
CA LEU A 394 1.79 -11.20 -22.37
C LEU A 394 0.91 -12.44 -22.32
N ALA A 395 1.40 -13.58 -21.84
CA ALA A 395 0.64 -14.82 -21.94
C ALA A 395 -0.63 -14.87 -21.05
N GLU A 396 -0.87 -13.88 -20.19
CA GLU A 396 -2.13 -13.70 -19.42
C GLU A 396 -2.94 -12.47 -19.90
N ALA A 397 -2.40 -11.71 -20.86
CA ALA A 397 -3.03 -10.52 -21.42
C ALA A 397 -3.59 -10.83 -22.81
N THR A 398 -4.64 -10.12 -23.21
CA THR A 398 -5.08 -10.16 -24.62
C THR A 398 -4.11 -9.40 -25.52
N ASP A 399 -3.89 -9.92 -26.72
CA ASP A 399 -3.10 -9.30 -27.80
C ASP A 399 -3.88 -8.21 -28.55
N SER A 400 -5.13 -7.95 -28.14
CA SER A 400 -5.99 -6.95 -28.76
C SER A 400 -5.35 -5.55 -28.74
N PRO A 401 -5.56 -4.75 -29.79
CA PRO A 401 -5.07 -3.38 -29.84
C PRO A 401 -5.70 -2.52 -28.73
N ARG A 402 -5.07 -1.38 -28.43
CA ARG A 402 -5.60 -0.40 -27.49
C ARG A 402 -6.99 0.03 -27.92
N VAL A 403 -7.94 -0.01 -27.00
CA VAL A 403 -9.34 0.36 -27.26
C VAL A 403 -9.47 1.88 -27.23
N GLU A 404 -10.02 2.43 -28.30
CA GLU A 404 -10.47 3.82 -28.37
C GLU A 404 -12.00 3.86 -28.20
N PRO A 405 -12.55 4.84 -27.44
CA PRO A 405 -14.00 4.96 -27.29
C PRO A 405 -14.71 5.21 -28.62
N ALA A 406 -15.64 4.33 -29.01
CA ALA A 406 -16.36 4.45 -30.28
C ALA A 406 -17.25 5.71 -30.35
N SER A 407 -17.76 6.16 -29.20
CA SER A 407 -18.55 7.40 -29.08
C SER A 407 -17.70 8.67 -28.96
N GLY A 408 -16.39 8.55 -29.22
CA GLY A 408 -15.41 9.63 -29.12
C GLY A 408 -14.83 9.81 -27.73
N ALA A 409 -13.64 10.42 -27.66
CA ALA A 409 -12.87 10.60 -26.42
C ALA A 409 -13.65 11.34 -25.32
N ALA A 410 -14.53 12.27 -25.71
CA ALA A 410 -15.36 13.02 -24.78
C ALA A 410 -16.40 12.13 -24.07
N ALA A 411 -16.92 11.08 -24.71
CA ALA A 411 -17.88 10.15 -24.10
C ALA A 411 -17.21 9.17 -23.12
N GLY A 412 -15.98 8.75 -23.40
CA GLY A 412 -15.29 7.71 -22.63
C GLY A 412 -15.83 6.31 -22.96
N PHE A 413 -15.39 5.30 -22.20
CA PHE A 413 -15.74 3.91 -22.49
C PHE A 413 -17.17 3.54 -22.08
N THR A 414 -17.77 2.67 -22.89
CA THR A 414 -18.83 1.74 -22.47
C THR A 414 -18.27 0.62 -21.59
N GLU A 415 -19.10 -0.09 -20.83
CA GLU A 415 -18.64 -1.22 -20.00
C GLU A 415 -17.95 -2.31 -20.83
N GLY A 416 -18.47 -2.61 -22.03
CA GLY A 416 -17.87 -3.59 -22.93
C GLY A 416 -16.48 -3.17 -23.44
N GLU A 417 -16.31 -1.89 -23.78
CA GLU A 417 -15.00 -1.34 -24.17
C GLU A 417 -14.02 -1.36 -23.00
N ALA A 418 -14.47 -0.92 -21.81
CA ALA A 418 -13.65 -0.93 -20.61
C ALA A 418 -13.19 -2.34 -20.24
N ARG A 419 -14.07 -3.35 -20.38
CA ARG A 419 -13.72 -4.75 -20.15
C ARG A 419 -12.66 -5.25 -21.13
N ARG A 420 -12.81 -4.95 -22.42
CA ARG A 420 -11.81 -5.32 -23.44
C ARG A 420 -10.46 -4.65 -23.19
N GLU A 421 -10.47 -3.36 -22.83
CA GLU A 421 -9.25 -2.63 -22.49
C GLU A 421 -8.63 -3.14 -21.18
N ALA A 422 -9.44 -3.56 -20.21
CA ALA A 422 -8.93 -4.12 -18.96
C ALA A 422 -8.24 -5.48 -19.14
N LEU A 423 -8.76 -6.33 -20.04
CA LEU A 423 -8.17 -7.63 -20.39
C LEU A 423 -6.78 -7.52 -21.05
N ARG A 424 -6.37 -6.31 -21.45
CA ARG A 424 -5.01 -6.01 -21.95
C ARG A 424 -3.96 -5.94 -20.84
N CYS A 425 -4.34 -5.99 -19.56
CA CYS A 425 -3.41 -5.85 -18.44
C CYS A 425 -2.36 -6.97 -18.41
N LEU A 426 -1.11 -6.62 -18.12
CA LEU A 426 -0.01 -7.59 -17.98
C LEU A 426 0.09 -8.24 -16.58
N HIS A 427 -0.80 -7.87 -15.64
CA HIS A 427 -0.77 -8.38 -14.26
C HIS A 427 0.61 -8.27 -13.58
N CYS A 428 1.27 -7.11 -13.74
CA CYS A 428 2.65 -6.90 -13.27
C CYS A 428 2.82 -6.86 -11.75
N ASP A 429 1.75 -6.65 -10.99
CA ASP A 429 1.79 -6.55 -9.53
C ASP A 429 1.89 -7.93 -8.86
N CYS A 430 2.32 -7.95 -7.60
CA CYS A 430 2.35 -9.19 -6.84
C CYS A 430 0.93 -9.70 -6.58
N ARG A 431 0.74 -11.02 -6.61
CA ARG A 431 -0.54 -11.69 -6.33
C ARG A 431 -0.82 -11.91 -4.85
N LYS A 432 0.15 -11.65 -3.96
CA LYS A 432 -0.01 -11.71 -2.50
C LYS A 432 0.39 -10.39 -1.80
N PRO A 433 -0.01 -9.21 -2.29
CA PRO A 433 0.56 -7.94 -1.81
C PRO A 433 0.18 -7.63 -0.36
N GLY A 434 -1.03 -8.05 0.08
CA GLY A 434 -1.52 -7.80 1.46
C GLY A 434 -1.21 -8.88 2.49
N ALA A 435 -0.60 -10.01 2.11
CA ALA A 435 -0.27 -11.11 3.03
C ALA A 435 1.16 -11.66 2.85
N CYS A 436 1.96 -11.02 2.01
CA CYS A 436 3.38 -11.35 1.87
C CYS A 436 4.10 -10.99 3.18
N ARG A 437 4.51 -12.01 3.93
CA ARG A 437 5.22 -11.85 5.21
C ARG A 437 6.60 -11.22 4.99
N LEU A 438 7.27 -11.52 3.86
CA LEU A 438 8.53 -10.88 3.50
C LEU A 438 8.35 -9.37 3.37
N ARG A 439 7.35 -8.90 2.60
CA ARG A 439 7.01 -7.48 2.47
C ARG A 439 6.68 -6.84 3.81
N ARG A 440 5.82 -7.47 4.63
CA ARG A 440 5.43 -6.96 5.96
C ARG A 440 6.66 -6.73 6.85
N TRP A 441 7.51 -7.75 6.99
CA TRP A 441 8.66 -7.68 7.88
C TRP A 441 9.77 -6.77 7.35
N SER A 442 9.97 -6.73 6.04
CA SER A 442 10.89 -5.77 5.42
C SER A 442 10.45 -4.32 5.64
N ALA A 443 9.15 -4.03 5.56
CA ALA A 443 8.63 -2.71 5.91
C ALA A 443 8.80 -2.39 7.41
N ALA A 444 8.51 -3.36 8.28
CA ALA A 444 8.59 -3.17 9.74
C ALA A 444 10.02 -2.93 10.26
N LEU A 445 11.02 -3.56 9.62
CA LEU A 445 12.43 -3.47 9.98
C LEU A 445 13.25 -2.53 9.07
N ASP A 446 12.57 -1.77 8.21
CA ASP A 446 13.20 -0.82 7.27
C ASP A 446 14.29 -1.48 6.40
N ALA A 447 14.05 -2.72 5.97
CA ALA A 447 14.98 -3.48 5.14
C ALA A 447 15.10 -2.85 3.76
N SER A 448 16.34 -2.70 3.26
CA SER A 448 16.59 -2.17 1.93
C SER A 448 16.75 -3.31 0.90
N PRO A 449 15.86 -3.40 -0.12
CA PRO A 449 15.97 -4.45 -1.15
C PRO A 449 17.20 -4.28 -2.05
N SER A 450 17.90 -3.14 -1.98
CA SER A 450 19.08 -2.84 -2.80
C SER A 450 20.40 -2.92 -2.03
N ARG A 451 20.38 -3.25 -0.72
CA ARG A 451 21.60 -3.34 0.10
C ARG A 451 22.57 -4.38 -0.46
N PHE A 452 22.05 -5.55 -0.81
CA PHE A 452 22.81 -6.62 -1.43
C PHE A 452 22.38 -6.77 -2.89
N LYS A 453 23.36 -6.82 -3.79
CA LYS A 453 23.11 -6.98 -5.23
C LYS A 453 23.55 -8.38 -5.65
N ALA A 454 22.58 -9.21 -6.03
CA ALA A 454 22.85 -10.44 -6.77
C ALA A 454 22.77 -10.17 -8.28
N GLU A 455 23.33 -11.07 -9.07
CA GLU A 455 23.07 -11.09 -10.51
C GLU A 455 21.60 -11.42 -10.74
N ARG A 456 20.85 -10.48 -11.31
CA ARG A 456 19.42 -10.68 -11.60
C ARG A 456 19.27 -11.80 -12.64
N ARG A 457 18.43 -12.79 -12.32
CA ARG A 457 17.97 -13.83 -13.25
C ARG A 457 16.89 -13.31 -14.21
N ASN A 458 16.55 -14.09 -15.22
CA ASN A 458 15.39 -13.79 -16.07
C ASN A 458 14.09 -14.09 -15.31
N PHE A 459 13.08 -13.25 -15.54
CA PHE A 459 11.75 -13.45 -14.99
C PHE A 459 11.12 -14.71 -15.59
N VAL A 460 10.70 -15.62 -14.71
CA VAL A 460 10.07 -16.90 -15.08
C VAL A 460 8.77 -17.05 -14.32
N GLN A 461 7.81 -17.67 -14.99
CA GLN A 461 6.53 -17.98 -14.40
C GLN A 461 6.01 -19.32 -14.97
N HIS A 462 5.69 -20.26 -14.10
CA HIS A 462 5.13 -21.55 -14.46
C HIS A 462 3.61 -21.51 -14.30
N ARG A 463 2.91 -21.92 -15.36
CA ARG A 463 1.47 -21.74 -15.56
C ARG A 463 0.73 -23.02 -15.93
N GLN A 464 1.46 -24.14 -16.01
CA GLN A 464 0.92 -25.41 -16.46
C GLN A 464 -0.15 -25.96 -15.50
N HIS A 465 -0.14 -25.50 -14.24
CA HIS A 465 -1.11 -25.93 -13.24
C HIS A 465 -2.41 -25.12 -13.33
N GLY A 466 -3.56 -25.80 -13.41
CA GLY A 466 -4.88 -25.14 -13.58
C GLY A 466 -5.21 -24.12 -12.48
N LEU A 467 -4.82 -24.39 -11.23
CA LEU A 467 -5.09 -23.52 -10.07
C LEU A 467 -3.91 -22.64 -9.63
N ILE A 468 -2.67 -22.97 -9.99
CA ILE A 468 -1.46 -22.40 -9.37
C ILE A 468 -0.63 -21.69 -10.40
N LEU A 469 -0.19 -20.52 -10.00
CA LEU A 469 0.89 -19.80 -10.65
C LEU A 469 2.14 -19.89 -9.77
N TYR A 470 3.26 -20.30 -10.36
CA TYR A 470 4.54 -20.37 -9.67
C TYR A 470 5.56 -19.39 -10.25
N GLU A 471 6.02 -18.46 -9.43
CA GLU A 471 7.05 -17.45 -9.75
C GLU A 471 8.29 -17.71 -8.89
N PRO A 472 9.27 -18.50 -9.38
CA PRO A 472 10.46 -18.88 -8.60
C PRO A 472 11.28 -17.68 -8.13
N GLY A 473 11.25 -16.56 -8.86
CA GLY A 473 11.91 -15.32 -8.48
C GLY A 473 11.43 -14.72 -7.14
N LYS A 474 10.24 -15.10 -6.65
CA LYS A 474 9.71 -14.65 -5.35
C LYS A 474 9.99 -15.65 -4.22
N CYS A 475 10.60 -16.80 -4.53
CA CYS A 475 10.76 -17.90 -3.59
C CYS A 475 11.95 -17.67 -2.66
N ILE A 476 11.69 -17.68 -1.35
CA ILE A 476 12.74 -17.61 -0.31
C ILE A 476 13.30 -18.99 0.07
N ARG A 477 12.97 -20.05 -0.69
CA ARG A 477 13.46 -21.42 -0.48
C ARG A 477 13.22 -21.97 0.94
N CYS A 478 12.11 -21.57 1.56
CA CYS A 478 11.79 -21.92 2.95
C CYS A 478 11.44 -23.39 3.20
N GLY A 479 11.12 -24.15 2.14
CA GLY A 479 10.75 -25.56 2.21
C GLY A 479 9.32 -25.86 2.65
N LEU A 480 8.50 -24.86 3.01
CA LEU A 480 7.13 -25.11 3.48
C LEU A 480 6.26 -25.89 2.49
N CYS A 481 6.32 -25.54 1.20
CA CYS A 481 5.56 -26.26 0.17
C CYS A 481 6.02 -27.72 0.01
N ILE A 482 7.30 -28.02 0.23
CA ILE A 482 7.86 -29.38 0.20
C ILE A 482 7.26 -30.20 1.34
N GLN A 483 7.24 -29.64 2.56
CA GLN A 483 6.66 -30.33 3.71
C GLN A 483 5.14 -30.51 3.57
N VAL A 484 4.44 -29.51 3.01
CA VAL A 484 3.01 -29.60 2.70
C VAL A 484 2.74 -30.73 1.69
N CYS A 485 3.54 -30.84 0.62
CA CYS A 485 3.44 -31.94 -0.35
C CYS A 485 3.67 -33.31 0.32
N ALA A 486 4.69 -33.42 1.17
CA ALA A 486 5.00 -34.66 1.87
C ALA A 486 3.85 -35.10 2.79
N ARG A 487 3.29 -34.16 3.56
CA ARG A 487 2.13 -34.43 4.44
C ARG A 487 0.88 -34.80 3.65
N ALA A 488 0.65 -34.18 2.49
CA ALA A 488 -0.44 -34.52 1.58
C ALA A 488 -0.21 -35.83 0.79
N LYS A 489 0.98 -36.45 0.93
CA LYS A 489 1.39 -37.65 0.18
C LYS A 489 1.23 -37.45 -1.32
N GLU A 490 1.77 -36.33 -1.82
CA GLU A 490 1.96 -36.13 -3.26
C GLU A 490 2.90 -37.22 -3.81
N GLU A 491 2.60 -37.74 -5.01
CA GLU A 491 3.40 -38.80 -5.63
C GLU A 491 4.79 -38.29 -6.02
N LEU A 492 4.85 -37.12 -6.65
CA LEU A 492 6.10 -36.43 -6.99
C LEU A 492 6.42 -35.30 -6.01
N GLY A 493 5.41 -34.49 -5.66
CA GLY A 493 5.56 -33.35 -4.76
C GLY A 493 6.51 -32.27 -5.29
N LEU A 494 7.05 -31.48 -4.37
CA LEU A 494 8.09 -30.49 -4.63
C LEU A 494 9.36 -30.87 -3.89
N THR A 495 10.51 -30.46 -4.41
CA THR A 495 11.82 -30.63 -3.77
C THR A 495 12.75 -29.45 -4.07
N PHE A 496 13.90 -29.42 -3.41
CA PHE A 496 15.01 -28.56 -3.79
C PHE A 496 15.79 -29.20 -4.95
N ILE A 497 16.03 -28.42 -6.00
CA ILE A 497 16.79 -28.83 -7.18
C ILE A 497 18.01 -27.92 -7.31
N GLY A 498 19.18 -28.48 -7.61
CA GLY A 498 20.43 -27.75 -7.71
C GLY A 498 21.18 -27.64 -6.37
N ARG A 499 22.25 -26.83 -6.34
CA ARG A 499 23.08 -26.58 -5.15
C ARG A 499 23.56 -25.12 -5.13
N GLY A 500 23.88 -24.61 -3.95
CA GLY A 500 24.36 -23.24 -3.77
C GLY A 500 23.34 -22.20 -4.22
N PHE A 501 23.80 -21.19 -4.97
CA PHE A 501 22.94 -20.11 -5.47
C PHE A 501 21.89 -20.62 -6.47
N ASP A 502 22.16 -21.72 -7.17
CA ASP A 502 21.28 -22.32 -8.20
C ASP A 502 20.15 -23.17 -7.62
N VAL A 503 20.02 -23.24 -6.29
CA VAL A 503 18.89 -23.93 -5.67
C VAL A 503 17.58 -23.26 -6.08
N VAL A 504 16.67 -24.06 -6.59
CA VAL A 504 15.27 -23.70 -6.86
C VAL A 504 14.35 -24.73 -6.24
N VAL A 505 13.10 -24.35 -5.97
CA VAL A 505 12.05 -25.31 -5.65
C VAL A 505 11.39 -25.73 -6.96
N GLY A 506 11.25 -27.04 -7.19
CA GLY A 506 10.64 -27.60 -8.39
C GLY A 506 10.14 -29.03 -8.17
N VAL A 507 9.67 -29.67 -9.24
CA VAL A 507 9.23 -31.07 -9.21
C VAL A 507 10.41 -31.97 -9.61
N PRO A 508 10.62 -33.12 -8.93
CA PRO A 508 11.66 -34.08 -9.33
C PRO A 508 11.59 -34.47 -10.82
N PHE A 509 12.73 -34.86 -11.39
CA PHE A 509 12.85 -35.34 -12.77
C PHE A 509 12.38 -34.34 -13.84
N GLU A 510 12.53 -33.04 -13.58
CA GLU A 510 12.15 -31.95 -14.49
C GLU A 510 10.67 -31.98 -14.92
N ARG A 511 9.81 -32.58 -14.10
CA ARG A 511 8.36 -32.62 -14.35
C ARG A 511 7.72 -31.26 -14.10
N SER A 512 6.50 -31.09 -14.60
CA SER A 512 5.78 -29.83 -14.48
C SER A 512 5.15 -29.66 -13.09
N ILE A 513 4.93 -28.40 -12.67
CA ILE A 513 4.22 -28.08 -11.42
C ILE A 513 2.84 -28.74 -11.34
N ALA A 514 2.16 -28.91 -12.48
CA ALA A 514 0.87 -29.61 -12.57
C ALA A 514 0.96 -31.07 -12.11
N GLU A 515 2.10 -31.72 -12.33
CA GLU A 515 2.32 -33.11 -11.97
C GLU A 515 2.80 -33.28 -10.53
N GLY A 516 3.51 -32.28 -10.00
CA GLY A 516 3.99 -32.27 -8.62
C GLY A 516 2.92 -31.91 -7.59
N LEU A 517 1.90 -31.14 -7.97
CA LEU A 517 0.87 -30.60 -7.07
C LEU A 517 -0.54 -31.08 -7.43
N ARG A 518 -0.81 -32.38 -7.38
CA ARG A 518 -2.14 -32.91 -7.71
C ARG A 518 -3.18 -32.75 -6.59
N LYS A 519 -2.73 -32.76 -5.33
CA LYS A 519 -3.55 -32.77 -4.11
C LYS A 519 -3.36 -31.51 -3.27
N ALA A 520 -2.12 -31.02 -3.18
CA ALA A 520 -1.67 -30.05 -2.18
C ALA A 520 -1.59 -28.61 -2.69
N ALA A 521 -2.08 -28.35 -3.91
CA ALA A 521 -1.95 -27.07 -4.59
C ALA A 521 -2.43 -25.87 -3.74
N ARG A 522 -3.67 -25.94 -3.23
CA ARG A 522 -4.28 -24.87 -2.41
C ARG A 522 -3.51 -24.65 -1.10
N ASP A 523 -3.15 -25.73 -0.42
CA ASP A 523 -2.40 -25.68 0.84
C ASP A 523 -0.99 -25.10 0.64
N CYS A 524 -0.33 -25.43 -0.46
CA CYS A 524 0.98 -24.88 -0.81
C CYS A 524 0.90 -23.36 -1.06
N ALA A 525 -0.11 -22.88 -1.78
CA ALA A 525 -0.31 -21.44 -2.00
C ALA A 525 -0.64 -20.69 -0.70
N ALA A 526 -1.45 -21.31 0.17
CA ALA A 526 -1.76 -20.76 1.49
C ALA A 526 -0.50 -20.64 2.36
N ALA A 527 0.30 -21.72 2.43
CA ALA A 527 1.54 -21.80 3.20
C ALA A 527 2.67 -20.90 2.67
N CYS A 528 2.67 -20.56 1.37
CA CYS A 528 3.74 -19.76 0.77
C CYS A 528 3.82 -18.35 1.39
N PRO A 529 4.94 -17.96 2.05
CA PRO A 529 5.02 -16.70 2.79
C PRO A 529 5.21 -15.47 1.89
N THR A 530 5.59 -15.66 0.62
CA THR A 530 5.94 -14.57 -0.31
C THR A 530 5.02 -14.43 -1.52
N GLY A 531 4.15 -15.42 -1.75
CA GLY A 531 3.34 -15.49 -2.96
C GLY A 531 4.09 -16.00 -4.19
N ALA A 532 5.24 -16.66 -4.00
CA ALA A 532 5.90 -17.40 -5.09
C ALA A 532 4.99 -18.49 -5.66
N LEU A 533 4.30 -19.24 -4.79
CA LEU A 533 3.16 -20.08 -5.15
C LEU A 533 1.90 -19.31 -4.78
N ALA A 534 1.09 -18.99 -5.78
CA ALA A 534 -0.16 -18.26 -5.60
C ALA A 534 -1.28 -18.94 -6.39
N LEU A 535 -2.51 -18.81 -5.90
CA LEU A 535 -3.69 -19.20 -6.67
C LEU A 535 -3.87 -18.24 -7.85
N ARG A 536 -4.41 -18.76 -8.95
CA ARG A 536 -4.84 -17.92 -10.08
C ARG A 536 -6.00 -17.04 -9.66
N GLU A 537 -6.17 -15.91 -10.35
CA GLU A 537 -7.27 -14.98 -10.06
C GLU A 537 -8.64 -15.66 -10.23
N GLY A 538 -9.53 -15.44 -9.26
CA GLY A 538 -10.85 -16.10 -9.20
C GLY A 538 -10.87 -17.42 -8.43
N GLU A 539 -9.70 -18.01 -8.14
CA GLU A 539 -9.57 -19.27 -7.38
C GLU A 539 -9.23 -19.06 -5.90
N ASP A 540 -8.87 -17.82 -5.50
CA ASP A 540 -8.61 -17.45 -4.10
C ASP A 540 -9.93 -17.22 -3.37
N PRO A 541 -10.24 -18.00 -2.31
CA PRO A 541 -11.46 -17.82 -1.51
C PRO A 541 -11.41 -16.58 -0.60
N SER A 542 -10.26 -15.92 -0.48
CA SER A 542 -10.15 -14.67 0.25
C SER A 542 -10.98 -13.58 -0.45
N PRO A 543 -11.64 -12.67 0.30
CA PRO A 543 -12.31 -11.53 -0.33
C PRO A 543 -11.31 -10.80 -1.23
N PRO A 544 -11.75 -10.28 -2.40
CA PRO A 544 -10.89 -9.47 -3.25
C PRO A 544 -10.35 -8.30 -2.41
N ARG A 545 -9.06 -8.36 -2.11
CA ARG A 545 -8.38 -7.44 -1.19
C ARG A 545 -8.24 -6.07 -1.78
#